data_AF-A0A9E6JVM5-F1
#
_entry.id   AF-A0A9E6JVM5-F1
#
_cell.length_a   1.000
_cell.length_b   1.000
_cell.length_c   1.000
_cell.angle_alpha   90.00
_cell.angle_beta   90.00
_cell.angle_gamma   90.00
#
_symmetry.space_group_name_H-M   'P 1'
#
loop_
_entity.id
_entity.type
_entity.pdbx_description
1 polymer ?
#
loop_
_entity_poly.entity_id
_entity_poly.type
_entity_poly.pdbx_seq_one_letter_code
_entity_poly.pdbx_strand_id
1 'polypeptide(L)'
;MKNILKKIDNLFFGNMHEHYARSLEKEVVLHNSLLDVGCGAYSPIKRFSKKMKHVVGVDIFEPSIEKSRADGIHNDYVKANVLELDKHFKPKSFECVVASDLIEHLTKEDGN
;
A
#
# COMPACT_ATOMS: atom_id res chain seq x y z
N MET A 1 -6.53 -26.39 -10.50
CA MET A 1 -7.18 -25.89 -9.27
C MET A 1 -6.99 -24.39 -9.02
N LYS A 2 -5.77 -23.87 -8.83
CA LYS A 2 -5.53 -22.44 -8.54
C LYS A 2 -6.18 -21.45 -9.54
N ASN A 3 -6.15 -21.77 -10.84
CA ASN A 3 -6.78 -20.94 -11.88
C ASN A 3 -8.32 -20.92 -11.84
N ILE A 4 -8.96 -21.97 -11.30
CA ILE A 4 -10.42 -22.01 -11.16
C ILE A 4 -10.82 -21.15 -9.96
N LEU A 5 -10.12 -21.30 -8.83
CA LEU A 5 -10.34 -20.48 -7.63
C LEU A 5 -10.14 -19.00 -7.93
N LYS A 6 -9.09 -18.62 -8.68
CA LYS A 6 -8.86 -17.24 -9.09
C LYS A 6 -9.97 -16.67 -10.00
N LYS A 7 -10.54 -17.50 -10.88
CA LYS A 7 -11.68 -17.09 -11.71
C LYS A 7 -12.94 -16.86 -10.88
N ILE A 8 -13.19 -17.72 -9.91
CA ILE A 8 -14.31 -17.60 -8.97
C ILE A 8 -14.14 -16.33 -8.12
N ASP A 9 -12.96 -16.14 -7.54
CA ASP A 9 -12.63 -14.95 -6.76
C ASP A 9 -12.83 -13.65 -7.56
N ASN A 10 -12.28 -13.58 -8.78
CA ASN A 10 -12.50 -12.45 -9.68
C ASN A 10 -13.98 -12.21 -10.01
N LEU A 11 -14.79 -13.27 -10.15
CA LEU A 11 -16.21 -13.16 -10.45
C LEU A 11 -16.99 -12.52 -9.29
N PHE A 12 -16.65 -12.89 -8.05
CA PHE A 12 -17.36 -12.40 -6.86
C PHE A 12 -16.81 -11.08 -6.32
N PHE A 13 -15.49 -10.94 -6.23
CA PHE A 13 -14.83 -9.84 -5.53
C PHE A 13 -14.01 -8.91 -6.45
N GLY A 14 -13.79 -9.29 -7.72
CA GLY A 14 -12.95 -8.53 -8.65
C GLY A 14 -13.42 -7.08 -8.82
N ASN A 15 -14.73 -6.87 -8.99
CA ASN A 15 -15.31 -5.52 -9.07
C ASN A 15 -15.06 -4.72 -7.79
N MET A 16 -15.18 -5.33 -6.60
CA MET A 16 -14.98 -4.63 -5.32
C MET A 16 -13.55 -4.14 -5.17
N HIS A 17 -12.56 -5.01 -5.39
CA HIS A 17 -11.16 -4.63 -5.35
C HIS A 17 -10.83 -3.56 -6.40
N GLU A 18 -11.43 -3.65 -7.60
CA GLU A 18 -11.29 -2.64 -8.65
C GLU A 18 -11.88 -1.30 -8.22
N HIS A 19 -13.07 -1.29 -7.60
CA HIS A 19 -13.69 -0.07 -7.11
C HIS A 19 -12.84 0.62 -6.05
N TYR A 20 -12.30 -0.12 -5.08
CA TYR A 20 -11.45 0.46 -4.04
C TYR A 20 -10.18 1.08 -4.64
N ALA A 21 -9.45 0.33 -5.47
CA ALA A 21 -8.24 0.84 -6.11
C ALA A 21 -8.52 2.05 -7.02
N ARG A 22 -9.64 2.07 -7.75
CA ARG A 22 -10.05 3.21 -8.59
C ARG A 22 -10.45 4.44 -7.78
N SER A 23 -11.04 4.25 -6.60
CA SER A 23 -11.35 5.36 -5.69
C SER A 23 -10.08 5.95 -5.12
N LEU A 24 -9.16 5.11 -4.63
CA LEU A 24 -7.83 5.54 -4.19
C LEU A 24 -7.07 6.27 -5.30
N GLU A 25 -7.07 5.71 -6.51
CA GLU A 25 -6.38 6.30 -7.66
C GLU A 25 -6.77 7.76 -7.87
N LYS A 26 -8.07 8.09 -7.85
CA LYS A 26 -8.57 9.45 -8.10
C LYS A 26 -8.02 10.48 -7.13
N GLU A 27 -7.88 10.11 -5.87
CA GLU A 27 -7.38 11.02 -4.82
C GLU A 27 -5.86 11.07 -4.80
N VAL A 28 -5.21 9.93 -5.06
CA VAL A 28 -3.77 9.77 -4.85
C VAL A 28 -2.95 10.29 -6.04
N VAL A 29 -3.36 10.04 -7.29
CA VAL A 29 -2.54 10.38 -8.48
C VAL A 29 -2.49 11.88 -8.79
N LEU A 30 -3.22 12.70 -8.04
CA LEU A 30 -3.14 14.17 -8.10
C LEU A 30 -1.85 14.71 -7.46
N HIS A 31 -1.15 13.87 -6.70
CA HIS A 31 0.08 14.20 -5.99
C HIS A 31 1.31 13.61 -6.68
N ASN A 32 2.49 14.16 -6.41
CA ASN A 32 3.76 13.67 -6.94
C ASN A 32 4.45 12.65 -6.02
N SER A 33 4.11 12.68 -4.73
CA SER A 33 4.73 11.83 -3.69
C SER A 33 3.70 11.12 -2.81
N LEU A 34 3.91 9.81 -2.60
CA LEU A 34 3.07 8.95 -1.78
C LEU A 34 3.91 8.13 -0.80
N LEU A 35 3.46 8.07 0.45
CA LEU A 35 3.88 7.09 1.45
C LEU A 35 2.76 6.06 1.66
N ASP A 36 3.04 4.79 1.36
CA ASP A 36 2.13 3.66 1.61
C ASP A 36 2.55 2.95 2.90
N VAL A 37 1.77 3.13 3.96
CA VAL A 37 2.08 2.68 5.32
C VAL A 37 1.39 1.34 5.58
N GLY A 38 2.18 0.33 5.94
CA GLY A 38 1.69 -1.06 5.98
C GLY A 38 1.54 -1.62 4.57
N CYS A 39 2.48 -1.34 3.66
CA CYS A 39 2.30 -1.57 2.23
C CYS A 39 2.12 -3.04 1.83
N GLY A 40 2.54 -3.98 2.69
CA GLY A 40 2.39 -5.42 2.46
C GLY A 40 2.99 -5.89 1.13
N ALA A 41 2.53 -7.07 0.70
CA ALA A 41 2.94 -7.68 -0.57
C ALA A 41 2.06 -7.29 -1.77
N TYR A 42 0.82 -6.84 -1.52
CA TYR A 42 -0.24 -6.70 -2.54
C TYR A 42 -1.05 -5.41 -2.37
N SER A 43 -0.37 -4.29 -2.11
CA SER A 43 -1.04 -2.99 -1.94
C SER A 43 -2.02 -2.66 -3.08
N PRO A 44 -3.20 -2.09 -2.77
CA PRO A 44 -4.17 -1.64 -3.78
C PRO A 44 -3.57 -0.63 -4.76
N ILE A 45 -2.51 0.09 -4.38
CA ILE A 45 -1.87 1.09 -5.24
C ILE A 45 -1.17 0.48 -6.45
N LYS A 46 -0.89 -0.83 -6.45
CA LYS A 46 -0.21 -1.54 -7.55
C LYS A 46 -0.82 -1.25 -8.93
N ARG A 47 -2.11 -0.97 -8.99
CA ARG A 47 -2.81 -0.66 -10.24
C ARG A 47 -2.44 0.71 -10.84
N PHE A 48 -2.02 1.66 -10.03
CA PHE A 48 -1.82 3.05 -10.45
C PHE A 48 -0.49 3.66 -9.98
N SER A 49 0.30 3.00 -9.13
CA SER A 49 1.54 3.55 -8.57
C SER A 49 2.55 4.00 -9.63
N LYS A 50 2.56 3.34 -10.80
CA LYS A 50 3.39 3.71 -11.96
C LYS A 50 3.03 5.07 -12.59
N LYS A 51 1.88 5.66 -12.24
CA LYS A 51 1.48 7.01 -12.67
C LYS A 51 2.10 8.10 -11.79
N MET A 52 2.67 7.72 -10.64
CA MET A 52 3.26 8.64 -9.68
C MET A 52 4.78 8.69 -9.82
N LYS A 53 5.37 9.81 -9.40
CA LYS A 53 6.81 10.06 -9.51
C LYS A 53 7.62 9.43 -8.37
N HIS A 54 7.08 9.50 -7.15
CA HIS A 54 7.77 9.02 -5.96
C HIS A 54 6.81 8.29 -5.03
N VAL A 55 6.99 6.99 -4.91
CA VAL A 55 6.15 6.09 -4.11
C VAL A 55 7.05 5.28 -3.19
N VAL A 56 6.85 5.40 -1.89
CA VAL A 56 7.62 4.68 -0.86
C VAL A 56 6.70 3.77 -0.07
N GLY A 57 7.06 2.49 0.04
CA GLY A 57 6.34 1.51 0.86
C GLY A 57 7.01 1.31 2.22
N VAL A 58 6.22 1.24 3.28
CA VAL A 58 6.70 0.93 4.64
C VAL A 58 5.99 -0.31 5.16
N ASP A 59 6.75 -1.27 5.66
CA ASP A 59 6.20 -2.45 6.35
C ASP A 59 7.23 -2.99 7.36
N ILE A 60 6.77 -3.65 8.42
CA ILE A 60 7.67 -4.29 9.39
C ILE A 60 8.16 -5.66 8.90
N PHE A 61 7.40 -6.30 8.00
CA PHE A 61 7.62 -7.67 7.56
C PHE A 61 8.40 -7.73 6.24
N GLU A 62 9.69 -8.03 6.32
CA GLU A 62 10.62 -8.10 5.18
C GLU A 62 10.09 -8.92 3.98
N PRO A 63 9.54 -10.14 4.16
CA PRO A 63 9.10 -10.93 3.01
C PRO A 63 7.98 -10.26 2.20
N SER A 64 7.14 -9.44 2.83
CA SER A 64 6.13 -8.63 2.14
C SER A 64 6.78 -7.55 1.29
N ILE A 65 7.79 -6.85 1.83
CA ILE A 65 8.58 -5.84 1.10
C ILE A 65 9.27 -6.46 -0.11
N GLU A 66 9.94 -7.61 0.06
CA GLU A 66 10.62 -8.31 -1.03
C GLU A 66 9.65 -8.67 -2.16
N LYS A 67 8.47 -9.20 -1.81
CA LYS A 67 7.44 -9.54 -2.78
C LYS A 67 6.89 -8.32 -3.51
N SER A 68 6.61 -7.25 -2.76
CA SER A 68 6.14 -5.98 -3.31
C SER A 68 7.18 -5.37 -4.27
N ARG A 69 8.46 -5.41 -3.88
CA ARG A 69 9.59 -4.93 -4.68
C ARG A 69 9.75 -5.74 -5.96
N ALA A 70 9.65 -7.06 -5.89
CA ALA A 70 9.68 -7.93 -7.07
C ALA A 70 8.52 -7.65 -8.04
N ASP A 71 7.36 -7.23 -7.53
CA ASP A 71 6.20 -6.85 -8.33
C ASP A 71 6.26 -5.39 -8.84
N GLY A 72 7.30 -4.63 -8.46
CA GLY A 72 7.52 -3.24 -8.88
C GLY A 72 6.42 -2.29 -8.44
N ILE A 73 5.88 -2.48 -7.23
CA ILE A 73 4.76 -1.68 -6.72
C ILE A 73 5.22 -0.29 -6.29
N HIS A 74 6.35 -0.17 -5.59
CA HIS A 74 6.89 1.10 -5.09
C HIS A 74 8.26 1.41 -5.72
N ASN A 75 8.69 2.67 -5.66
CA ASN A 75 10.02 3.08 -6.10
C ASN A 75 11.08 2.77 -5.03
N ASP A 76 10.73 2.91 -3.76
CA ASP A 76 11.61 2.62 -2.63
C ASP A 76 10.84 2.00 -1.46
N TYR A 77 11.58 1.45 -0.49
CA TYR A 77 11.01 0.78 0.67
C TYR A 77 11.78 1.08 1.94
N VAL A 78 11.06 1.19 3.05
CA VAL A 78 11.63 1.26 4.40
C VAL A 78 11.04 0.15 5.24
N LYS A 79 11.90 -0.71 5.79
CA LYS A 79 11.49 -1.68 6.80
C LYS A 79 11.44 -0.99 8.15
N ALA A 80 10.24 -0.74 8.68
CA ALA A 80 10.06 -0.04 9.95
C ALA A 80 8.75 -0.43 10.63
N ASN A 81 8.70 -0.22 11.94
CA ASN A 81 7.44 -0.16 12.66
C ASN A 81 6.72 1.15 12.29
N VAL A 82 5.45 1.08 11.90
CA VAL A 82 4.63 2.24 11.52
C VAL A 82 4.43 3.23 12.67
N LEU A 83 4.63 2.80 13.92
CA LEU A 83 4.58 3.68 15.10
C LEU A 83 5.85 4.52 15.28
N GLU A 84 6.87 4.33 14.44
CA GLU A 84 8.16 5.01 14.52
C GLU A 84 8.50 5.79 13.23
N LEU A 85 7.49 6.14 12.43
CA LEU A 85 7.69 6.81 11.13
C LEU A 85 8.43 8.16 11.24
N ASP A 86 8.30 8.86 12.36
CA ASP A 86 8.99 10.12 12.65
C ASP A 86 10.52 9.97 12.69
N LYS A 87 11.02 8.76 13.01
CA LYS A 87 12.46 8.44 12.99
C LYS A 87 12.99 8.24 11.57
N HIS A 88 12.11 7.92 10.62
CA HIS A 88 12.48 7.57 9.25
C HIS A 88 12.19 8.69 8.25
N PHE A 89 11.19 9.52 8.53
CA PHE A 89 10.71 10.54 7.60
C PHE A 89 10.61 11.91 8.26
N LYS A 90 10.98 12.96 7.51
CA LYS A 90 10.77 14.33 7.96
C LYS A 90 9.27 14.67 7.94
N PRO A 91 8.77 15.50 8.86
CA PRO A 91 7.40 16.00 8.78
C PRO A 91 7.09 16.63 7.42
N LYS A 92 5.89 16.36 6.88
CA LYS A 92 5.40 16.91 5.59
C LYS A 92 6.32 16.64 4.39
N SER A 93 7.03 15.51 4.40
CA SER A 93 7.90 15.10 3.29
C SER A 93 7.19 14.38 2.15
N PHE A 94 5.93 13.99 2.35
CA PHE A 94 5.05 13.41 1.33
C PHE A 94 3.76 14.23 1.22
N GLU A 95 3.24 14.33 0.00
CA GLU A 95 1.99 15.05 -0.31
C GLU A 95 0.76 14.19 -0.02
N CYS A 96 0.89 12.86 -0.11
CA CYS A 96 -0.16 11.90 0.18
C CYS A 96 0.36 10.76 1.06
N VAL A 97 -0.47 10.27 1.97
CA VAL A 97 -0.20 9.09 2.81
C VAL A 97 -1.42 8.17 2.75
N VAL A 98 -1.18 6.88 2.51
CA VAL A 98 -2.20 5.83 2.54
C VAL A 98 -1.85 4.83 3.63
N ALA A 99 -2.86 4.37 4.37
CA ALA A 99 -2.78 3.29 5.33
C ALA A 99 -4.00 2.38 5.13
N SER A 100 -3.88 1.43 4.18
CA SER A 100 -4.95 0.49 3.82
C SER A 100 -4.78 -0.81 4.59
N ASP A 101 -5.86 -1.32 5.19
CA ASP A 101 -5.86 -2.60 5.93
C ASP A 101 -4.74 -2.67 6.99
N LEU A 102 -4.50 -1.55 7.70
CA LEU A 102 -3.46 -1.42 8.72
C LEU A 102 -4.03 -1.30 10.14
N ILE A 103 -5.10 -0.52 10.32
CA ILE A 103 -5.57 -0.07 11.63
C ILE A 103 -6.00 -1.24 12.53
N GLU A 104 -6.51 -2.30 11.91
CA GLU A 104 -6.90 -3.56 12.55
C GLU A 104 -5.72 -4.39 13.08
N HIS A 105 -4.50 -4.08 12.65
CA HIS A 105 -3.27 -4.73 13.10
C HIS A 105 -2.60 -3.99 14.26
N LEU A 106 -3.08 -2.79 14.59
CA LEU A 106 -2.60 -2.01 15.72
C LEU A 106 -3.33 -2.39 17.00
N THR A 107 -2.69 -2.16 18.14
CA THR A 107 -3.43 -2.18 19.41
C THR A 107 -4.48 -1.08 19.38
N LYS A 108 -5.51 -1.21 20.23
CA LYS A 108 -6.54 -0.17 20.30
C LYS A 108 -5.92 1.17 20.66
N GLU A 109 -4.96 1.18 21.58
CA GLU A 109 -4.25 2.37 22.05
C GLU A 109 -3.42 3.01 20.92
N ASP A 110 -2.74 2.21 20.11
CA ASP A 110 -1.89 2.69 19.01
C ASP A 110 -2.68 3.17 17.78
N GLY A 111 -3.94 2.75 17.65
CA GLY A 111 -4.81 3.09 16.51
C GLY A 111 -5.78 4.26 16.73
N ASN A 112 -5.72 4.96 17.86
CA ASN A 112 -6.62 6.08 18.19
C ASN A 112 -6.01 7.47 17.93
#